data_AF-A0A3M1A6I9-F1
#
_entry.id   AF-A0A3M1A6I9-F1
#
_cell.length_a   1.000
_cell.length_b   1.000
_cell.length_c   1.000
_cell.angle_alpha   90.00
_cell.angle_beta   90.00
_cell.angle_gamma   90.00
#
_symmetry.space_group_name_H-M   'P 1'
#
loop_
_entity.id
_entity.type
_entity.pdbx_description
1 polymer ?
#
loop_
_entity_poly.entity_id
_entity_poly.type
_entity_poly.pdbx_seq_one_letter_code
_entity_poly.pdbx_strand_id
1 'polypeptide(L)'
;MGMKFKKTLEAGYTLVEVLVALTILLAVLIPAIQFTTKLMNNSYARDLILATRLAQNEIERVISERDFFQGETQIRLNHKSWRVKRIFENNHGLILIHIQVYKKNANVPFIELKTLRLIYE
;
A
#
# COMPACT_ATOMS: atom_id res chain seq x y z
N MET A 1 38.13 62.07 -30.45
CA MET A 1 37.39 60.83 -30.73
C MET A 1 38.02 59.73 -29.87
N GLY A 2 37.46 59.45 -28.69
CA GLY A 2 38.02 58.51 -27.71
C GLY A 2 36.99 57.43 -27.39
N MET A 3 37.31 56.19 -27.73
CA MET A 3 36.44 55.02 -27.65
C MET A 3 36.13 54.67 -26.18
N LYS A 4 34.85 54.72 -25.78
CA LYS A 4 34.41 54.26 -24.46
C LYS A 4 34.31 52.73 -24.47
N PHE A 5 35.21 52.05 -23.77
CA PHE A 5 35.09 50.61 -23.51
C PHE A 5 33.92 50.36 -22.56
N LYS A 6 32.87 49.71 -23.06
CA LYS A 6 31.81 49.12 -22.25
C LYS A 6 32.39 47.86 -21.60
N LYS A 7 32.72 47.91 -20.31
CA LYS A 7 32.98 46.69 -19.51
C LYS A 7 31.65 45.94 -19.38
N THR A 8 31.49 44.86 -20.12
CA THR A 8 30.50 43.83 -19.82
C THR A 8 30.91 43.18 -18.50
N LEU A 9 30.12 43.41 -17.45
CA LEU A 9 30.20 42.62 -16.22
C LEU A 9 29.81 41.18 -16.59
N GLU A 10 30.81 40.34 -16.84
CA GLU A 10 30.62 38.89 -16.87
C GLU A 10 30.21 38.45 -15.47
N ALA A 11 28.92 38.13 -15.29
CA ALA A 11 28.37 37.65 -14.03
C ALA A 11 28.77 36.17 -13.83
N GLY A 12 30.02 35.95 -13.43
CA GLY A 12 30.46 34.65 -12.93
C GLY A 12 29.91 34.41 -11.52
N TYR A 13 29.33 33.25 -11.28
CA TYR A 13 28.89 32.86 -9.93
C TYR A 13 30.09 32.76 -8.99
N THR A 14 30.02 33.44 -7.85
CA THR A 14 31.03 33.35 -6.81
C THR A 14 30.90 32.01 -6.06
N LEU A 15 32.01 31.50 -5.53
CA LEU A 15 31.99 30.29 -4.68
C LEU A 15 31.04 30.44 -3.49
N VAL A 16 30.90 31.66 -2.97
CA VAL A 16 29.99 31.99 -1.87
C VAL A 16 28.53 31.81 -2.29
N GLU A 17 28.14 32.29 -3.47
CA GLU A 17 26.78 32.11 -3.99
C GLU A 17 26.45 30.63 -4.23
N VAL A 18 27.41 29.85 -4.73
CA VAL A 18 27.23 28.40 -4.89
C VAL A 18 27.02 27.71 -3.54
N LEU A 19 27.80 28.08 -2.52
CA LEU A 19 27.65 27.59 -1.15
C LEU A 19 26.28 27.95 -0.55
N VAL A 20 25.85 29.21 -0.72
CA VAL A 20 24.53 29.66 -0.24
C VAL A 20 23.41 28.92 -0.96
N ALA A 21 23.49 28.76 -2.29
CA ALA A 21 22.52 28.02 -3.07
C ALA A 21 22.42 26.55 -2.64
N LEU A 22 23.56 25.88 -2.41
CA LEU A 22 23.59 24.50 -1.90
C LEU A 22 23.00 24.40 -0.49
N THR A 23 23.26 25.39 0.37
CA THR A 23 22.72 25.41 1.73
C THR A 23 21.19 25.52 1.71
N ILE A 24 20.66 26.42 0.88
CA ILE A 24 19.21 26.58 0.67
C ILE A 24 18.61 25.29 0.07
N LEU A 25 19.29 24.69 -0.91
CA LEU A 25 18.85 23.43 -1.53
C LEU A 25 18.76 22.31 -0.50
N LEU A 26 19.78 22.14 0.35
CA LEU A 26 19.80 21.11 1.39
C LEU A 26 18.70 21.34 2.44
N ALA A 27 18.42 22.61 2.78
CA ALA A 27 17.35 22.96 3.71
C ALA A 27 15.97 22.49 3.21
N VAL A 28 15.76 22.43 1.90
CA VAL A 28 14.52 21.91 1.27
C VAL A 28 14.57 20.41 1.05
N LEU A 29 15.73 19.87 0.63
CA LEU A 29 15.86 18.48 0.23
C LEU A 29 15.68 17.51 1.41
N ILE A 30 16.18 17.86 2.59
CA ILE A 30 16.10 16.99 3.78
C ILE A 30 14.63 16.75 4.20
N PRO A 31 13.78 17.78 4.42
CA PRO A 31 12.36 17.57 4.69
C PRO A 31 11.63 16.80 3.59
N ALA A 32 11.95 17.07 2.32
CA ALA A 32 11.32 16.39 1.18
C ALA A 32 11.62 14.88 1.17
N ILE A 33 12.88 14.49 1.43
CA ILE A 33 13.25 13.09 1.56
C ILE A 33 12.52 12.47 2.75
N GLN A 34 12.53 13.11 3.92
CA GLN A 34 11.85 12.58 5.12
C GLN A 34 10.35 12.36 4.90
N PHE A 35 9.68 13.30 4.24
CA PHE A 35 8.27 13.19 3.89
C PHE A 35 8.03 12.01 2.93
N THR A 36 8.86 11.89 1.89
CA THR A 36 8.78 10.80 0.92
C THR A 36 9.01 9.44 1.58
N THR A 37 10.00 9.33 2.47
CA THR A 37 10.27 8.09 3.22
C THR A 37 9.09 7.73 4.11
N LYS A 38 8.42 8.70 4.76
CA LYS A 38 7.21 8.43 5.55
C LYS A 38 6.05 7.92 4.69
N LEU A 39 5.84 8.48 3.50
CA LEU A 39 4.84 8.00 2.56
C LEU A 39 5.15 6.58 2.07
N MET A 40 6.41 6.33 1.69
CA MET A 40 6.87 5.00 1.28
C MET A 40 6.74 3.98 2.41
N ASN A 41 6.93 4.39 3.66
CA ASN A 41 6.76 3.56 4.85
C ASN A 41 5.33 3.45 5.36
N ASN A 42 4.32 3.84 4.57
CA ASN A 42 2.93 3.60 4.89
C ASN A 42 2.62 2.08 4.86
N SER A 43 2.93 1.43 5.98
CA SER A 43 2.74 0.00 6.21
C SER A 43 1.26 -0.37 6.23
N TYR A 44 0.38 0.57 6.59
CA TYR A 44 -1.06 0.36 6.62
C TYR A 44 -1.63 0.12 5.23
N ALA A 45 -1.31 0.99 4.26
CA ALA A 45 -1.78 0.85 2.88
C ALA A 45 -1.28 -0.47 2.26
N ARG A 46 0.00 -0.83 2.50
CA ARG A 46 0.57 -2.10 2.05
C ARG A 46 -0.13 -3.30 2.68
N ASP A 47 -0.40 -3.25 3.99
CA ASP A 47 -1.13 -4.29 4.70
C ASP A 47 -2.57 -4.44 4.18
N LEU A 48 -3.24 -3.34 3.83
CA LEU A 48 -4.60 -3.34 3.29
C LEU A 48 -4.65 -4.00 1.91
N ILE A 49 -3.71 -3.65 1.03
CA ILE A 49 -3.59 -4.29 -0.29
C ILE A 49 -3.34 -5.80 -0.14
N LEU A 50 -2.43 -6.19 0.76
CA LEU A 50 -2.13 -7.60 1.00
C LEU A 50 -3.34 -8.35 1.57
N ALA A 51 -4.02 -7.80 2.57
CA ALA A 51 -5.21 -8.42 3.15
C ALA A 51 -6.36 -8.55 2.15
N THR A 52 -6.53 -7.54 1.28
CA THR A 52 -7.52 -7.58 0.19
C THR A 52 -7.22 -8.70 -0.79
N ARG A 53 -5.95 -8.84 -1.21
CA ARG A 53 -5.53 -9.92 -2.10
C ARG A 53 -5.71 -11.29 -1.46
N LEU A 54 -5.40 -11.43 -0.17
CA LEU A 54 -5.64 -12.68 0.57
C LEU A 54 -7.13 -13.05 0.58
N ALA A 55 -7.99 -12.07 0.85
CA ALA A 55 -9.44 -12.29 0.84
C ALA A 55 -9.96 -12.66 -0.56
N GLN A 56 -9.51 -11.96 -1.60
CA GLN A 56 -9.88 -12.25 -2.99
C GLN A 56 -9.43 -13.64 -3.45
N ASN A 57 -8.17 -13.98 -3.19
CA ASN A 57 -7.63 -15.30 -3.52
C ASN A 57 -8.41 -16.41 -2.81
N GLU A 58 -8.80 -16.20 -1.55
CA GLU A 58 -9.59 -17.21 -0.83
C GLU A 58 -11.01 -17.35 -1.40
N ILE A 59 -11.65 -16.25 -1.80
CA ILE A 59 -12.93 -16.29 -2.53
C ILE A 59 -12.78 -17.10 -3.82
N GLU A 60 -11.76 -16.79 -4.63
CA GLU A 60 -11.51 -17.45 -5.90
C GLU A 60 -11.22 -18.94 -5.72
N ARG A 61 -10.41 -19.29 -4.71
CA ARG A 61 -10.10 -20.67 -4.35
C ARG A 61 -11.37 -21.45 -4.00
N VAL A 62 -12.15 -20.93 -3.05
CA VAL A 62 -13.40 -21.58 -2.60
C VAL A 62 -14.38 -21.77 -3.75
N ILE A 63 -14.55 -20.75 -4.61
CA ILE A 63 -15.45 -20.84 -5.76
C ILE A 63 -14.96 -21.89 -6.75
N SER A 64 -13.66 -21.91 -7.04
CA SER A 64 -13.05 -22.80 -8.04
C SER A 64 -13.06 -24.26 -7.58
N GLU A 65 -12.74 -24.49 -6.30
CA GLU A 65 -12.71 -25.83 -5.69
C GLU A 65 -14.10 -26.31 -5.27
N ARG A 66 -15.13 -25.43 -5.29
CA ARG A 66 -16.44 -25.64 -4.67
C ARG A 66 -16.33 -26.08 -3.20
N ASP A 67 -15.30 -25.59 -2.51
CA ASP A 67 -15.00 -25.90 -1.11
C ASP A 67 -15.70 -24.89 -0.18
N PHE A 68 -16.93 -25.21 0.23
CA PHE A 68 -17.72 -24.39 1.15
C PHE A 68 -17.55 -24.80 2.62
N PHE A 69 -16.38 -25.33 3.02
CA PHE A 69 -16.11 -25.67 4.42
C PHE A 69 -15.74 -24.43 5.25
N GLN A 70 -16.57 -24.15 6.26
CA GLN A 70 -16.27 -23.11 7.25
C GLN A 70 -15.01 -23.47 8.03
N GLY A 71 -14.16 -22.47 8.27
CA GLY A 71 -12.92 -22.70 8.99
C GLY A 71 -12.01 -21.48 8.97
N GLU A 72 -10.87 -21.63 9.64
CA GLU A 72 -9.85 -20.60 9.73
C GLU A 72 -8.51 -21.17 9.24
N THR A 73 -7.77 -20.36 8.49
CA THR A 73 -6.43 -20.73 7.99
C THR A 73 -5.44 -19.64 8.35
N GLN A 74 -4.29 -20.04 8.87
CA GLN A 74 -3.18 -19.12 9.15
C GLN A 74 -2.24 -19.05 7.96
N ILE A 75 -1.97 -17.83 7.49
CA ILE A 75 -1.07 -17.58 6.37
C ILE A 75 0.09 -16.71 6.86
N ARG A 76 1.33 -17.11 6.57
CA ARG A 76 2.52 -16.30 6.84
C ARG A 76 3.03 -15.69 5.54
N LEU A 77 3.07 -14.36 5.48
CA LEU A 77 3.51 -13.57 4.33
C LEU A 77 4.31 -12.37 4.82
N ASN A 78 5.48 -12.12 4.22
CA ASN A 78 6.34 -10.98 4.54
C ASN A 78 6.64 -10.82 6.04
N HIS A 79 6.98 -11.93 6.73
CA HIS A 79 7.23 -11.97 8.18
C HIS A 79 6.03 -11.61 9.06
N LYS A 80 4.85 -11.40 8.47
CA LYS A 80 3.59 -11.17 9.17
C LYS A 80 2.73 -12.42 9.08
N SER A 81 1.95 -12.66 10.12
CA SER A 81 0.98 -13.76 10.18
C SER A 81 -0.43 -13.18 10.11
N TRP A 82 -1.20 -13.74 9.20
CA TRP A 82 -2.59 -13.40 8.93
C TRP A 82 -3.46 -14.60 9.25
N ARG A 83 -4.70 -14.36 9.66
CA ARG A 83 -5.71 -15.40 9.80
C ARG A 83 -6.85 -15.08 8.85
N VAL A 84 -7.26 -16.07 8.07
CA VAL A 84 -8.36 -15.95 7.11
C VAL A 84 -9.47 -16.85 7.59
N LYS A 85 -10.63 -16.26 7.91
CA LYS A 85 -11.82 -16.97 8.37
C LYS A 85 -12.85 -17.00 7.24
N ARG A 86 -13.35 -18.19 6.97
CA ARG A 86 -14.38 -18.47 5.97
C ARG A 86 -15.72 -18.69 6.66
N ILE A 87 -16.73 -17.95 6.23
CA ILE A 87 -18.11 -18.07 6.71
C ILE A 87 -18.99 -18.23 5.47
N PHE A 88 -19.88 -19.22 5.51
CA PHE A 88 -20.80 -19.51 4.42
C PHE A 88 -22.22 -19.58 4.94
N GLU A 89 -23.14 -18.94 4.23
CA GLU A 89 -24.57 -19.02 4.50
C GLU A 89 -25.26 -19.50 3.22
N ASN A 90 -26.02 -20.59 3.31
CA ASN A 90 -26.77 -21.14 2.18
C ASN A 90 -28.26 -20.81 2.35
N ASN A 91 -28.84 -20.14 1.37
CA ASN A 91 -30.24 -19.78 1.31
C ASN A 91 -30.82 -20.20 -0.04
N HIS A 92 -31.52 -21.34 -0.09
CA HIS A 92 -32.29 -21.80 -1.26
C HIS A 92 -31.51 -21.81 -2.60
N GLY A 93 -30.29 -22.35 -2.60
CA GLY A 93 -29.45 -22.45 -3.82
C GLY A 93 -28.55 -21.24 -4.08
N LEU A 94 -28.62 -20.22 -3.22
CA LEU A 94 -27.66 -19.12 -3.16
C LEU A 94 -26.71 -19.34 -1.98
N ILE A 95 -25.41 -19.30 -2.23
CA ILE A 95 -24.39 -19.28 -1.19
C ILE A 95 -23.80 -17.88 -1.07
N LEU A 96 -23.93 -17.30 0.12
CA LEU A 96 -23.19 -16.13 0.53
C LEU A 96 -21.85 -16.58 1.08
N ILE A 97 -20.78 -16.14 0.42
CA ILE A 97 -19.40 -16.36 0.81
C ILE A 97 -18.92 -15.11 1.52
N HIS A 98 -18.53 -15.26 2.78
CA HIS A 98 -18.01 -14.18 3.62
C HIS A 98 -16.60 -14.54 4.09
N ILE A 99 -15.62 -13.79 3.59
CA ILE A 99 -14.20 -13.96 3.93
C ILE A 99 -13.75 -12.79 4.81
N GLN A 100 -13.25 -13.12 5.99
CA GLN A 100 -12.73 -12.16 6.95
C GLN A 100 -11.23 -12.39 7.14
N VAL A 101 -10.43 -11.33 7.01
CA VAL A 101 -8.97 -11.41 7.19
C VAL A 101 -8.56 -10.63 8.43
N TYR A 102 -7.86 -11.29 9.33
CA TYR A 102 -7.40 -10.78 10.61
C TYR A 102 -5.88 -10.70 10.64
N LYS A 103 -5.36 -9.71 11.37
CA LYS A 103 -3.96 -9.76 11.84
C LYS A 103 -3.86 -10.82 12.95
N LYS A 104 -2.70 -11.46 13.10
CA LYS A 104 -2.44 -12.59 14.03
C LYS A 104 -3.18 -12.52 15.38
N ASN A 105 -3.13 -11.35 16.04
CA ASN A 105 -3.67 -11.16 17.39
C ASN A 105 -4.89 -10.22 17.44
N ALA A 106 -5.47 -9.87 16.29
CA ALA A 106 -6.62 -8.98 16.23
C ALA A 106 -7.92 -9.78 16.38
N ASN A 107 -8.83 -9.31 17.22
CA ASN A 107 -10.19 -9.87 17.33
C ASN A 107 -11.19 -9.24 16.36
N VAL A 108 -10.82 -8.12 15.75
CA VAL A 108 -11.60 -7.42 14.74
C VAL A 108 -10.98 -7.70 13.37
N PRO A 109 -11.79 -8.00 12.34
CA PRO A 109 -11.26 -8.22 11.00
C PRO A 109 -10.64 -6.94 10.48
N PHE A 110 -9.48 -7.09 9.85
CA PHE A 110 -8.78 -6.00 9.21
C PHE A 110 -9.44 -5.64 7.87
N ILE A 111 -9.99 -6.64 7.17
CA ILE A 111 -10.87 -6.47 6.02
C ILE A 111 -11.88 -7.61 5.97
N GLU A 112 -13.06 -7.32 5.43
CA GLU A 112 -14.11 -8.30 5.14
C GLU A 112 -14.52 -8.17 3.67
N LEU A 113 -14.64 -9.29 2.97
CA LEU A 113 -15.20 -9.35 1.63
C LEU A 113 -16.38 -10.33 1.61
N LYS A 114 -17.44 -9.94 0.89
CA LYS A 114 -18.65 -10.73 0.73
C LYS A 114 -18.96 -10.88 -0.74
N THR A 115 -19.37 -12.07 -1.16
CA THR A 115 -19.89 -12.33 -2.50
C THR A 115 -21.03 -13.32 -2.43
N LEU A 116 -22.01 -13.18 -3.34
CA LEU A 116 -23.16 -14.05 -3.44
C LEU A 116 -23.07 -14.83 -4.75
N ARG A 117 -23.27 -16.15 -4.69
CA ARG A 117 -23.23 -17.01 -5.88
C ARG A 117 -24.40 -17.98 -5.88
N LEU A 118 -24.97 -18.21 -7.07
CA LEU A 118 -25.84 -19.35 -7.32
C LEU A 118 -24.99 -20.60 -7.47
N ILE A 119 -25.43 -21.69 -6.85
CA ILE A 119 -24.90 -23.02 -7.11
C ILE A 119 -25.96 -23.79 -7.88
N TYR A 120 -25.62 -24.15 -9.11
CA TYR A 120 -26.36 -25.14 -9.87
C TYR A 120 -25.78 -26.51 -9.50
N GLU A 121 -26.65 -27.39 -8.99
CA GLU A 121 -26.37 -28.81 -8.79
C GLU A 121 -26.07 -29.50 -10.12
#